data_AF-A0A0A2FJY8-F1
#
_entry.id   AF-A0A0A2FJY8-F1
#
_cell.length_a   1.000
_cell.length_b   1.000
_cell.length_c   1.000
_cell.angle_alpha   90.00
_cell.angle_beta   90.00
_cell.angle_gamma   90.00
#
_symmetry.space_group_name_H-M   'P 1'
#
loop_
_entity.id
_entity.type
_entity.pdbx_description
1 polymer ?
#
loop_
_entity_poly.entity_id
_entity_poly.type
_entity_poly.pdbx_seq_one_letter_code
_entity_poly.pdbx_strand_id
1 'polypeptide(L)'
;MSSNLELTKRCKWCKLSFIAKKMSTEYCSQRCANLAYKARKREERIGNFTREQECGLSEPISTTLEHKPFLSTTEAAKLLGVSKASIYRYLELGLLSAMQFPGKTILSRANLDKTFDNPKPYVKRMARERKPITDFYTTNEILNLYGVSYKHLYDINKKKQRFPTTMSRGRTLWSKKHVDAYFAKRSPDPNIEEWISVEELIDRYDVPKQTIYDIAYEYQIAKKKQGVKSLYDKQAIVRAFESRSIGDDKDLYYTAHEAMEKYGLSYNQISKIISRYKLPKKKVGRHVWVLKTALDDHMSPPSIPS
;
A
#
# COMPACT_ATOMS: atom_id res chain seq x y z
N MET A 1 -22.27 36.07 -17.02
CA MET A 1 -22.45 36.18 -18.48
C MET A 1 -21.46 35.23 -19.16
N SER A 2 -21.86 34.00 -19.48
CA SER A 2 -21.02 33.04 -20.21
C SER A 2 -21.34 33.19 -21.69
N SER A 3 -20.48 33.86 -22.47
CA SER A 3 -20.62 33.95 -23.92
C SER A 3 -20.54 32.55 -24.54
N ASN A 4 -21.61 32.13 -25.22
CA ASN A 4 -21.62 30.93 -26.06
C ASN A 4 -20.75 31.19 -27.30
N LEU A 5 -19.45 30.96 -27.15
CA LEU A 5 -18.47 31.11 -28.22
C LEU A 5 -18.55 29.89 -29.15
N GLU A 6 -18.97 30.09 -30.39
CA GLU A 6 -18.96 29.06 -31.44
C GLU A 6 -17.91 29.41 -32.49
N LEU A 7 -16.92 28.52 -32.65
CA LEU A 7 -15.79 28.73 -33.56
C LEU A 7 -15.69 27.60 -34.56
N THR A 8 -15.59 27.92 -35.84
CA THR A 8 -15.30 26.94 -36.88
C THR A 8 -13.80 26.64 -36.90
N LYS A 9 -13.43 25.40 -36.56
CA LYS A 9 -12.03 24.92 -36.52
C LYS A 9 -11.84 23.70 -37.40
N ARG A 10 -10.60 23.45 -37.85
CA ARG A 10 -10.22 22.21 -38.54
C ARG A 10 -9.63 21.21 -37.54
N CYS A 11 -10.11 19.96 -37.57
CA CYS A 11 -9.61 18.89 -36.71
C CYS A 11 -8.16 18.55 -37.05
N LYS A 12 -7.25 18.49 -36.06
CA LYS A 12 -5.84 18.15 -36.32
C LYS A 12 -5.64 16.76 -36.93
N TRP A 13 -6.53 15.80 -36.64
CA TRP A 13 -6.48 14.42 -37.12
C TRP A 13 -7.15 14.21 -38.49
N CYS A 14 -8.47 14.41 -38.60
CA CYS A 14 -9.21 14.15 -39.85
C CYS A 14 -9.31 15.35 -40.80
N LYS A 15 -8.79 16.53 -40.41
CA LYS A 15 -8.80 17.79 -41.19
C LYS A 15 -10.18 18.37 -41.53
N LEU A 16 -11.26 17.68 -41.18
CA LEU A 16 -12.64 18.19 -41.33
C LEU A 16 -12.88 19.41 -40.44
N SER A 17 -13.70 20.35 -40.94
CA SER A 17 -14.20 21.48 -40.17
C SER A 17 -15.23 21.02 -39.14
N PHE A 18 -15.20 21.61 -37.95
CA PHE A 18 -16.16 21.35 -36.87
C PHE A 18 -16.38 22.61 -36.03
N ILE A 19 -17.51 22.65 -35.32
CA ILE A 19 -17.86 23.77 -34.44
C ILE A 19 -17.32 23.47 -33.04
N ALA A 20 -16.42 24.33 -32.57
CA ALA A 20 -15.78 24.27 -31.27
C ALA A 20 -16.40 25.29 -30.32
N LYS A 21 -16.74 24.82 -29.10
CA LYS A 21 -17.23 25.70 -28.02
C LYS A 21 -16.12 26.28 -27.13
N LYS A 22 -14.87 25.85 -27.35
CA LYS A 22 -13.69 26.24 -26.56
C LYS A 22 -12.50 26.57 -27.46
N MET A 23 -11.65 27.50 -27.02
CA MET A 23 -10.38 27.80 -27.71
C MET A 23 -9.39 26.63 -27.67
N SER A 24 -9.47 25.74 -26.68
CA SER A 24 -8.55 24.60 -26.50
C SER A 24 -8.95 23.32 -27.23
N THR A 25 -10.14 23.24 -27.83
CA THR A 25 -10.56 22.01 -28.54
C THR A 25 -9.86 21.93 -29.90
N GLU A 26 -9.08 20.88 -30.10
CA GLU A 26 -8.25 20.65 -31.29
C GLU A 26 -8.80 19.55 -32.24
N TYR A 27 -9.76 18.75 -31.76
CA TYR A 27 -10.30 17.59 -32.46
C TYR A 27 -11.83 17.66 -32.52
N CYS A 28 -12.41 17.14 -33.62
CA CYS A 28 -13.85 17.15 -33.82
C CYS A 28 -14.62 16.14 -32.94
N SER A 29 -13.95 15.10 -32.44
CA SER A 29 -14.56 14.03 -31.63
C SER A 29 -13.54 13.33 -30.74
N GLN A 30 -14.03 12.66 -29.70
CA GLN A 30 -13.20 11.82 -28.83
C GLN A 30 -12.44 10.73 -29.61
N ARG A 31 -13.04 10.22 -30.69
CA ARG A 31 -12.39 9.24 -31.60
C ARG A 31 -11.13 9.82 -32.24
N CYS A 32 -11.22 11.03 -32.79
CA CYS A 32 -10.05 11.70 -33.40
C CYS A 32 -8.97 12.03 -32.38
N ALA A 33 -9.36 12.46 -31.17
CA ALA A 33 -8.41 12.71 -30.07
C ALA A 33 -7.67 11.42 -29.65
N ASN A 34 -8.39 10.31 -29.49
CA ASN A 34 -7.81 9.03 -29.12
C ASN A 34 -6.85 8.48 -30.20
N LEU A 35 -7.19 8.64 -31.48
CA LEU A 35 -6.33 8.21 -32.59
C LEU A 35 -5.03 9.03 -32.64
N ALA A 36 -5.13 10.36 -32.50
CA ALA A 36 -3.96 11.23 -32.43
C ALA A 36 -3.05 10.91 -31.23
N TYR A 37 -3.63 10.63 -30.06
CA TYR A 37 -2.87 10.20 -28.89
C TYR A 37 -2.11 8.89 -29.14
N LYS A 38 -2.77 7.89 -29.75
CA LYS A 38 -2.15 6.60 -30.08
C LYS A 38 -1.03 6.73 -31.11
N ALA A 39 -1.18 7.59 -32.12
CA ALA A 39 -0.15 7.86 -33.12
C ALA A 39 1.11 8.48 -32.48
N ARG A 40 0.94 9.53 -31.67
CA ARG A 40 2.06 10.15 -30.94
C ARG A 40 2.79 9.14 -30.03
N LYS A 41 2.05 8.29 -29.31
CA LYS A 41 2.63 7.23 -28.47
C LYS A 41 3.31 6.10 -29.25
N ARG A 42 2.99 5.93 -30.54
CA ARG A 42 3.69 5.00 -31.44
C ARG A 42 5.00 5.61 -31.91
N GLU A 43 4.99 6.87 -32.34
CA GLU A 43 6.19 7.61 -32.76
C GLU A 43 7.22 7.71 -31.62
N GLU A 44 6.78 8.02 -30.40
CA GLU A 44 7.64 8.03 -29.20
C GLU A 44 8.33 6.68 -28.96
N ARG A 45 7.59 5.57 -29.12
CA ARG A 45 8.14 4.22 -29.00
C ARG A 45 9.16 3.91 -30.09
N ILE A 46 8.87 4.28 -31.34
CA ILE A 46 9.79 4.09 -32.46
C ILE A 46 11.06 4.90 -32.22
N GLY A 47 10.94 6.18 -31.85
CA GLY A 47 12.11 7.04 -31.57
C GLY A 47 12.97 6.56 -30.41
N ASN A 48 12.36 6.00 -29.34
CA ASN A 48 13.13 5.39 -28.25
C ASN A 48 13.90 4.16 -28.72
N PHE A 49 13.26 3.29 -29.51
CA PHE A 49 13.93 2.12 -30.08
C PHE A 49 15.07 2.50 -31.03
N THR A 50 14.88 3.51 -31.89
CA THR A 50 15.92 4.00 -32.80
C THR A 50 17.09 4.59 -32.02
N ARG A 51 16.85 5.40 -30.97
CA ARG A 51 17.92 5.91 -30.10
C ARG A 51 18.65 4.80 -29.35
N GLU A 52 17.94 3.77 -28.89
CA GLU A 52 18.55 2.59 -28.27
C GLU A 52 19.46 1.85 -29.24
N GLN A 53 19.06 1.71 -30.51
CA GLN A 53 19.92 1.13 -31.55
C GLN A 53 21.13 2.01 -31.89
N GLU A 54 20.93 3.32 -32.08
CA GLU A 54 22.02 4.26 -32.37
C GLU A 54 23.04 4.32 -31.23
N CYS A 55 22.58 4.26 -29.98
CA CYS A 55 23.46 4.27 -28.80
C CYS A 55 24.14 2.90 -28.58
N GLY A 56 23.50 1.79 -28.98
CA GLY A 56 24.07 0.45 -28.97
C GLY A 56 25.15 0.18 -30.02
N LEU A 57 25.34 1.09 -30.99
CA LEU A 57 26.33 1.00 -32.07
C LEU A 57 27.57 1.89 -31.86
N SER A 58 27.71 2.53 -30.69
CA SER A 58 28.93 3.27 -30.34
C SER A 58 30.08 2.33 -29.98
N GLU A 59 30.97 2.14 -30.96
CA GLU A 59 32.32 1.55 -30.95
C GLU A 59 32.50 0.09 -30.48
N PRO A 60 33.35 -0.72 -31.16
CA PRO A 60 33.70 -2.06 -30.69
C PRO A 60 34.52 -1.96 -29.40
N ILE A 61 33.83 -2.08 -28.27
CA ILE A 61 34.39 -2.18 -26.91
C ILE A 61 35.45 -3.30 -26.80
N SER A 62 35.51 -4.25 -27.74
CA SER A 62 36.37 -5.43 -27.69
C SER A 62 37.87 -5.13 -27.68
N THR A 63 38.37 -4.17 -28.47
CA THR A 63 39.84 -4.03 -28.63
C THR A 63 40.54 -3.45 -27.40
N THR A 64 39.84 -2.69 -26.54
CA THR A 64 40.46 -2.06 -25.36
C THR A 64 40.36 -2.90 -24.08
N LEU A 65 39.48 -3.90 -24.01
CA LEU A 65 39.28 -4.73 -22.81
C LEU A 65 40.09 -6.03 -22.82
N GLU A 66 40.54 -6.48 -23.99
CA GLU A 66 41.30 -7.72 -24.15
C GLU A 66 42.67 -7.65 -23.45
N HIS A 67 43.34 -6.49 -23.51
CA HIS A 67 44.71 -6.32 -23.00
C HIS A 67 44.81 -5.72 -21.58
N LYS A 68 43.69 -5.46 -20.89
CA LYS A 68 43.75 -4.92 -19.52
C LYS A 68 44.02 -6.04 -18.49
N PRO A 69 45.09 -5.94 -17.68
CA PRO A 69 45.41 -6.97 -16.67
C PRO A 69 44.45 -6.94 -15.47
N PHE A 70 43.84 -5.79 -15.19
CA PHE A 70 42.91 -5.57 -14.09
C PHE A 70 41.58 -5.04 -14.62
N LEU A 71 40.49 -5.61 -14.11
CA LEU A 71 39.15 -5.39 -14.61
C LEU A 71 38.25 -4.89 -13.48
N SER A 72 37.47 -3.85 -13.76
CA SER A 72 36.35 -3.48 -12.89
C SER A 72 35.26 -4.55 -12.94
N THR A 73 34.44 -4.66 -11.90
CA THR A 73 33.24 -5.54 -11.88
C THR A 73 32.35 -5.37 -13.11
N THR A 74 32.23 -4.15 -13.64
CA THR A 74 31.44 -3.86 -14.84
C THR A 74 32.11 -4.36 -16.11
N GLU A 75 33.44 -4.29 -16.19
CA GLU A 75 34.21 -4.78 -17.34
C GLU A 75 34.28 -6.31 -17.32
N ALA A 76 34.50 -6.92 -16.16
CA ALA A 76 34.46 -8.36 -15.98
C ALA A 76 33.08 -8.95 -16.31
N ALA A 77 32.00 -8.25 -15.93
CA ALA A 77 30.64 -8.63 -16.31
C ALA A 77 30.44 -8.65 -17.84
N LYS A 78 30.95 -7.62 -18.54
CA LYS A 78 30.92 -7.56 -20.00
C LYS A 78 31.75 -8.67 -20.65
N LEU A 79 32.96 -8.92 -20.15
CA LEU A 79 33.85 -9.97 -20.67
C LEU A 79 33.26 -11.38 -20.52
N LEU A 80 32.63 -11.67 -19.37
CA LEU A 80 32.00 -12.97 -19.10
C LEU A 80 30.58 -13.09 -19.67
N GLY A 81 30.02 -12.01 -20.25
CA GLY A 81 28.64 -11.99 -20.74
C GLY A 81 27.58 -12.17 -19.63
N VAL A 82 27.89 -11.78 -18.39
CA VAL A 82 26.99 -11.91 -17.23
C VAL A 82 26.61 -10.56 -16.64
N SER A 83 25.57 -10.53 -15.81
CA SER A 83 25.20 -9.29 -15.11
C SER A 83 26.23 -8.92 -14.02
N LYS A 84 26.35 -7.62 -13.71
CA LYS A 84 27.17 -7.13 -12.58
C LYS A 84 26.79 -7.81 -11.26
N ALA A 85 25.50 -8.08 -11.04
CA ALA A 85 25.02 -8.78 -9.85
C ALA A 85 25.51 -10.24 -9.78
N SER A 86 25.62 -10.92 -10.93
CA SER A 86 26.18 -12.27 -11.00
C SER A 86 27.65 -12.29 -10.57
N ILE A 87 28.44 -11.29 -10.96
CA ILE A 87 29.84 -11.17 -10.52
C ILE A 87 29.94 -11.07 -8.99
N TYR A 88 29.15 -10.19 -8.36
CA TYR A 88 29.13 -10.08 -6.90
C TYR A 88 28.72 -11.39 -6.23
N ARG A 89 27.70 -12.07 -6.75
CA ARG A 89 27.33 -13.41 -6.25
C ARG A 89 28.46 -14.43 -6.40
N TYR A 90 29.23 -14.39 -7.48
CA TYR A 90 30.37 -15.29 -7.67
C TYR A 90 31.50 -15.00 -6.68
N LEU A 91 31.71 -13.72 -6.33
CA LEU A 91 32.63 -13.34 -5.26
C LEU A 91 32.14 -13.82 -3.89
N GLU A 92 30.86 -13.63 -3.57
CA GLU A 92 30.25 -14.13 -2.32
C GLU A 92 30.35 -15.66 -2.19
N LEU A 93 30.16 -16.39 -3.29
CA LEU A 93 30.30 -17.85 -3.34
C LEU A 93 31.78 -18.31 -3.37
N GLY A 94 32.75 -17.39 -3.41
CA GLY A 94 34.18 -17.69 -3.51
C GLY A 94 34.58 -18.36 -4.83
N LEU A 95 33.77 -18.22 -5.89
CA LEU A 95 34.06 -18.75 -7.23
C LEU A 95 35.11 -17.91 -7.94
N LEU A 96 35.05 -16.59 -7.77
CA LEU A 96 36.03 -15.64 -8.31
C LEU A 96 36.83 -15.03 -7.16
N SER A 97 38.10 -14.70 -7.43
CA SER A 97 38.94 -13.95 -6.49
C SER A 97 39.08 -12.50 -6.94
N ALA A 98 38.90 -11.56 -6.02
CA ALA A 98 39.02 -10.13 -6.28
C ALA A 98 39.67 -9.39 -5.11
N MET A 99 40.22 -8.21 -5.40
CA MET A 99 40.72 -7.28 -4.40
C MET A 99 39.66 -6.20 -4.15
N GLN A 100 39.30 -6.00 -2.88
CA GLN A 100 38.34 -5.00 -2.46
C GLN A 100 39.05 -3.74 -1.98
N PHE A 101 38.76 -2.62 -2.63
CA PHE A 101 39.14 -1.28 -2.21
C PHE A 101 37.90 -0.56 -1.65
N PRO A 102 38.08 0.49 -0.83
CA PRO A 102 36.96 1.34 -0.41
C PRO A 102 36.26 1.93 -1.65
N GLY A 103 35.03 1.47 -1.91
CA GLY A 103 34.19 1.92 -3.02
C GLY A 103 34.44 1.23 -4.38
N LYS A 104 35.42 0.34 -4.53
CA LYS A 104 35.73 -0.35 -5.80
C LYS A 104 36.18 -1.79 -5.60
N THR A 105 35.79 -2.68 -6.50
CA THR A 105 36.25 -4.08 -6.52
C THR A 105 36.92 -4.35 -7.85
N ILE A 106 38.16 -4.84 -7.81
CA ILE A 106 39.00 -5.06 -8.99
C ILE A 106 39.30 -6.57 -9.08
N LEU A 107 39.10 -7.12 -10.27
CA LEU A 107 39.40 -8.52 -10.59
C LEU A 107 40.67 -8.58 -11.45
N SER A 108 41.59 -9.49 -11.12
CA SER A 108 42.72 -9.78 -12.00
C SER A 108 42.26 -10.72 -13.11
N ARG A 109 42.66 -10.42 -14.35
CA ARG A 109 42.32 -11.28 -15.50
C ARG A 109 42.89 -12.70 -15.34
N ALA A 110 44.12 -12.82 -14.87
CA ALA A 110 44.73 -14.13 -14.58
C ALA A 110 43.92 -14.96 -13.57
N ASN A 111 43.28 -14.31 -12.59
CA ASN A 111 42.43 -15.03 -11.64
C ASN A 111 41.11 -15.47 -12.26
N LEU A 112 40.56 -14.71 -13.23
CA LEU A 112 39.40 -15.14 -14.00
C LEU A 112 39.76 -16.35 -14.87
N ASP A 113 40.89 -16.30 -15.58
CA ASP A 113 41.34 -17.37 -16.46
C ASP A 113 41.57 -18.68 -15.66
N LYS A 114 42.19 -18.59 -14.47
CA LYS A 114 42.34 -19.72 -13.53
C LYS A 114 41.03 -20.40 -13.12
N THR A 115 39.91 -19.67 -13.14
CA THR A 115 38.61 -20.26 -12.81
C THR A 115 38.10 -21.20 -13.90
N PHE A 116 38.57 -21.01 -15.13
CA PHE A 116 38.27 -21.89 -16.26
C PHE A 116 39.23 -23.07 -16.35
N ASP A 117 40.43 -22.97 -15.80
CA ASP A 117 41.40 -24.08 -15.76
C ASP A 117 40.89 -25.27 -14.92
N ASN A 118 40.21 -24.98 -13.80
CA ASN A 118 39.61 -25.99 -12.91
C ASN A 118 38.11 -25.75 -12.72
N PRO A 119 37.27 -26.06 -13.72
CA PRO A 119 35.84 -25.78 -13.63
C PRO A 119 35.17 -26.71 -12.63
N LYS A 120 34.30 -26.16 -11.77
CA LYS A 120 33.39 -27.00 -10.99
C LYS A 120 32.52 -27.81 -11.97
N PRO A 121 32.38 -29.14 -11.78
CA PRO A 121 31.59 -29.96 -12.69
C PRO A 121 30.18 -29.40 -12.75
N TYR A 122 29.61 -29.37 -13.96
CA TYR A 122 28.27 -28.86 -14.16
C TYR A 122 27.25 -29.73 -13.42
N VAL A 123 26.73 -29.21 -12.30
CA VAL A 123 25.63 -29.81 -11.58
C VAL A 123 24.32 -29.36 -12.21
N LYS A 124 23.66 -30.27 -12.93
CA LYS A 124 22.29 -30.03 -13.42
C LYS A 124 21.40 -29.67 -12.24
N ARG A 125 20.78 -28.47 -12.29
CA ARG A 125 19.76 -28.08 -11.30
C ARG A 125 18.57 -29.01 -11.46
N MET A 126 18.50 -30.05 -10.62
CA MET A 126 17.35 -30.94 -10.60
C MET A 126 16.12 -30.15 -10.17
N ALA A 127 14.97 -30.46 -10.78
CA ALA A 127 13.70 -29.89 -10.34
C ALA A 127 13.47 -30.31 -8.88
N ARG A 128 13.02 -29.38 -8.03
CA ARG A 128 12.65 -29.72 -6.66
C ARG A 128 11.48 -30.70 -6.70
N GLU A 129 11.67 -31.89 -6.14
CA GLU A 129 10.59 -32.88 -6.00
C GLU A 129 9.47 -32.29 -5.14
N ARG A 130 8.24 -32.30 -5.67
CA ARG A 130 7.06 -31.84 -4.94
C ARG A 130 6.62 -32.97 -4.01
N LYS A 131 6.71 -32.77 -2.70
CA LYS A 131 6.19 -33.74 -1.72
C LYS A 131 4.70 -33.97 -1.98
N PRO A 132 4.23 -35.22 -2.11
CA PRO A 132 2.81 -35.50 -2.32
C PRO A 132 2.00 -35.05 -1.10
N ILE A 133 0.82 -34.48 -1.35
CA ILE A 133 -0.11 -34.08 -0.30
C ILE A 133 -0.95 -35.32 0.05
N THR A 134 -0.75 -35.88 1.23
CA THR A 134 -1.45 -37.07 1.72
C THR A 134 -2.69 -36.72 2.54
N ASP A 135 -2.64 -35.59 3.26
CA ASP A 135 -3.65 -35.27 4.26
C ASP A 135 -4.63 -34.23 3.73
N PHE A 136 -5.92 -34.60 3.72
CA PHE A 136 -7.00 -33.73 3.28
C PHE A 136 -8.10 -33.57 4.33
N TYR A 137 -8.74 -32.40 4.34
CA TYR A 137 -10.03 -32.14 5.00
C TYR A 137 -11.16 -32.17 3.98
N THR A 138 -12.35 -32.56 4.44
CA THR A 138 -13.59 -32.28 3.71
C THR A 138 -14.05 -30.83 3.93
N THR A 139 -14.92 -30.32 3.05
CA THR A 139 -15.52 -28.99 3.25
C THR A 139 -16.19 -28.88 4.62
N ASN A 140 -16.99 -29.87 5.01
CA ASN A 140 -17.77 -29.83 6.24
C ASN A 140 -16.88 -29.86 7.49
N GLU A 141 -15.79 -30.63 7.47
CA GLU A 141 -14.79 -30.62 8.54
C GLU A 141 -14.21 -29.22 8.75
N ILE A 142 -13.88 -28.51 7.67
CA ILE A 142 -13.33 -27.14 7.77
C ILE A 142 -14.36 -26.17 8.34
N LEU A 143 -15.62 -26.26 7.89
CA LEU A 143 -16.69 -25.39 8.40
C LEU A 143 -16.90 -25.60 9.90
N ASN A 144 -16.87 -26.85 10.36
CA ASN A 144 -17.07 -27.20 11.76
C ASN A 144 -15.86 -26.84 12.63
N LEU A 145 -14.63 -27.13 12.17
CA LEU A 145 -13.41 -26.87 12.93
C LEU A 145 -13.13 -25.37 13.09
N TYR A 146 -13.32 -24.59 12.01
CA TYR A 146 -12.94 -23.18 11.98
C TYR A 146 -14.12 -22.20 12.10
N GLY A 147 -15.36 -22.71 12.17
CA GLY A 147 -16.57 -21.86 12.27
C GLY A 147 -16.74 -20.94 11.05
N VAL A 148 -16.29 -21.37 9.88
CA VAL A 148 -16.28 -20.56 8.65
C VAL A 148 -17.53 -20.86 7.82
N SER A 149 -18.06 -19.85 7.11
CA SER A 149 -19.15 -20.05 6.14
C SER A 149 -18.67 -20.69 4.84
N TYR A 150 -19.50 -21.52 4.21
CA TYR A 150 -19.20 -22.20 2.94
C TYR A 150 -18.69 -21.23 1.88
N LYS A 151 -19.40 -20.12 1.65
CA LYS A 151 -18.99 -19.09 0.68
C LYS A 151 -17.61 -18.49 0.99
N HIS A 152 -17.32 -18.28 2.28
CA HIS A 152 -16.06 -17.69 2.72
C HIS A 152 -14.86 -18.60 2.42
N LEU A 153 -15.01 -19.92 2.61
CA LEU A 153 -13.95 -20.89 2.29
C LEU A 153 -13.54 -20.84 0.80
N TYR A 154 -14.52 -20.81 -0.10
CA TYR A 154 -14.26 -20.72 -1.55
C TYR A 154 -13.71 -19.35 -1.96
N ASP A 155 -14.17 -18.27 -1.34
CA ASP A 155 -13.59 -16.93 -1.55
C ASP A 155 -12.12 -16.86 -1.12
N ILE A 156 -11.77 -17.47 0.02
CA ILE A 156 -10.38 -17.58 0.49
C ILE A 156 -9.53 -18.31 -0.55
N ASN A 157 -10.03 -19.45 -1.04
CA ASN A 157 -9.30 -20.24 -2.01
C ASN A 157 -9.05 -19.47 -3.32
N LYS A 158 -10.10 -18.84 -3.86
CA LYS A 158 -10.05 -18.16 -5.16
C LYS A 158 -9.20 -16.89 -5.12
N LYS A 159 -9.27 -16.10 -4.03
CA LYS A 159 -8.70 -14.75 -3.98
C LYS A 159 -7.36 -14.65 -3.27
N LYS A 160 -7.03 -15.57 -2.34
CA LYS A 160 -5.88 -15.40 -1.44
C LYS A 160 -4.79 -16.43 -1.64
N GLN A 161 -5.03 -17.69 -1.28
CA GLN A 161 -3.96 -18.68 -1.15
C GLN A 161 -3.93 -19.76 -2.24
N ARG A 162 -5.01 -19.99 -2.99
CA ARG A 162 -5.12 -21.10 -3.97
C ARG A 162 -4.67 -22.43 -3.35
N PHE A 163 -5.40 -22.89 -2.34
CA PHE A 163 -5.17 -24.18 -1.70
C PHE A 163 -5.23 -25.32 -2.72
N PRO A 164 -4.28 -26.28 -2.68
CA PRO A 164 -4.39 -27.51 -3.44
C PRO A 164 -5.68 -28.26 -3.08
N THR A 165 -6.53 -28.48 -4.08
CA THR A 165 -7.78 -29.23 -3.93
C THR A 165 -7.82 -30.43 -4.86
N THR A 166 -8.39 -31.52 -4.37
CA THR A 166 -8.67 -32.73 -5.16
C THR A 166 -10.15 -33.07 -5.05
N MET A 167 -10.78 -33.57 -6.11
CA MET A 167 -12.17 -34.05 -6.04
C MET A 167 -12.18 -35.56 -5.83
N SER A 168 -12.88 -36.04 -4.80
CA SER A 168 -13.12 -37.46 -4.57
C SER A 168 -14.60 -37.70 -4.33
N ARG A 169 -15.22 -38.57 -5.15
CA ARG A 169 -16.65 -38.94 -5.05
C ARG A 169 -17.60 -37.74 -4.96
N GLY A 170 -17.36 -36.70 -5.77
CA GLY A 170 -18.19 -35.48 -5.78
C GLY A 170 -17.94 -34.50 -4.62
N ARG A 171 -17.04 -34.81 -3.69
CA ARG A 171 -16.65 -33.92 -2.58
C ARG A 171 -15.29 -33.28 -2.85
N THR A 172 -15.15 -31.99 -2.53
CA THR A 172 -13.86 -31.29 -2.60
C THR A 172 -13.04 -31.57 -1.34
N LEU A 173 -11.86 -32.14 -1.54
CA LEU A 173 -10.83 -32.38 -0.54
C LEU A 173 -9.81 -31.25 -0.56
N TRP A 174 -9.45 -30.77 0.62
CA TRP A 174 -8.59 -29.61 0.84
C TRP A 174 -7.35 -30.01 1.60
N SER A 175 -6.16 -29.61 1.15
CA SER A 175 -4.91 -29.97 1.85
C SER A 175 -4.87 -29.44 3.30
N LYS A 176 -4.72 -30.32 4.30
CA LYS A 176 -4.72 -29.92 5.73
C LYS A 176 -3.67 -28.86 6.03
N LYS A 177 -2.43 -29.12 5.61
CA LYS A 177 -1.26 -28.24 5.84
C LYS A 177 -1.49 -26.79 5.41
N HIS A 178 -2.10 -26.57 4.24
CA HIS A 178 -2.32 -25.22 3.75
C HIS A 178 -3.50 -24.53 4.43
N VAL A 179 -4.55 -25.29 4.75
CA VAL A 179 -5.71 -24.78 5.49
C VAL A 179 -5.27 -24.36 6.90
N ASP A 180 -4.57 -25.24 7.61
CA ASP A 180 -4.08 -25.00 8.97
C ASP A 180 -3.08 -23.83 8.99
N ALA A 181 -2.13 -23.79 8.04
CA ALA A 181 -1.19 -22.67 7.93
C ALA A 181 -1.87 -21.33 7.60
N TYR A 182 -3.01 -21.34 6.89
CA TYR A 182 -3.77 -20.13 6.62
C TYR A 182 -4.50 -19.63 7.86
N PHE A 183 -5.16 -20.53 8.60
CA PHE A 183 -5.89 -20.14 9.80
C PHE A 183 -4.93 -19.81 10.95
N ALA A 184 -3.81 -20.51 11.11
CA ALA A 184 -2.80 -20.22 12.13
C ALA A 184 -2.22 -18.80 12.03
N LYS A 185 -2.05 -18.26 10.81
CA LYS A 185 -1.61 -16.86 10.60
C LYS A 185 -2.63 -15.82 11.06
N ARG A 186 -3.87 -16.21 11.33
CA ARG A 186 -4.99 -15.33 11.62
C ARG A 186 -5.73 -15.69 12.91
N SER A 187 -5.33 -16.76 13.58
CA SER A 187 -5.76 -17.06 14.94
C SER A 187 -5.41 -15.87 15.83
N PRO A 188 -6.36 -15.37 16.64
CA PRO A 188 -6.05 -14.37 17.66
C PRO A 188 -4.95 -14.89 18.59
N ASP A 189 -4.10 -13.99 19.08
CA ASP A 189 -3.03 -14.36 20.01
C ASP A 189 -3.60 -15.11 21.22
N PRO A 190 -2.94 -16.19 21.68
CA PRO A 190 -3.43 -17.05 22.76
C PRO A 190 -3.50 -16.37 24.13
N ASN A 191 -3.04 -15.12 24.25
CA ASN A 191 -3.05 -14.34 25.50
C ASN A 191 -4.38 -13.63 25.78
N ILE A 192 -5.42 -13.85 24.96
CA ILE A 192 -6.75 -13.24 25.13
C ILE A 192 -7.70 -14.27 25.72
N GLU A 193 -7.80 -14.29 27.05
CA GLU A 193 -8.65 -15.21 27.80
C GLU A 193 -10.14 -14.82 27.78
N GLU A 194 -10.45 -13.52 27.72
CA GLU A 194 -11.83 -13.04 27.83
C GLU A 194 -12.26 -12.22 26.61
N TRP A 195 -13.31 -12.70 25.95
CA TRP A 195 -13.93 -12.05 24.79
C TRP A 195 -15.27 -11.45 25.19
N ILE A 196 -15.53 -10.18 24.87
CA ILE A 196 -16.81 -9.50 25.09
C ILE A 196 -17.49 -9.18 23.75
N SER A 197 -18.80 -9.31 23.69
CA SER A 197 -19.58 -8.99 22.49
C SER A 197 -19.89 -7.50 22.38
N VAL A 198 -20.15 -7.05 21.15
CA VAL A 198 -20.59 -5.67 20.90
C VAL A 198 -21.92 -5.37 21.59
N GLU A 199 -22.82 -6.35 21.66
CA GLU A 199 -24.13 -6.20 22.32
C GLU A 199 -23.95 -5.96 23.84
N GLU A 200 -23.15 -6.77 24.51
CA GLU A 200 -22.85 -6.59 25.95
C GLU A 200 -22.12 -5.27 26.25
N LEU A 201 -21.32 -4.76 25.31
CA LEU A 201 -20.67 -3.46 25.45
C LEU A 201 -21.65 -2.29 25.32
N ILE A 202 -22.68 -2.43 24.47
CA ILE A 202 -23.75 -1.44 24.37
C ILE A 202 -24.51 -1.41 25.70
N ASP A 203 -24.88 -2.58 26.23
CA ASP A 203 -25.63 -2.67 27.49
C ASP A 203 -24.82 -2.17 28.69
N ARG A 204 -23.50 -2.42 28.72
CA ARG A 204 -22.63 -2.02 29.84
C ARG A 204 -22.32 -0.53 29.87
N TYR A 205 -22.11 0.09 28.71
CA TYR A 205 -21.60 1.47 28.63
C TYR A 205 -22.62 2.46 28.05
N ASP A 206 -23.80 2.00 27.65
CA ASP A 206 -24.86 2.79 26.98
C ASP A 206 -24.34 3.59 25.78
N VAL A 207 -23.35 3.02 25.07
CA VAL A 207 -22.71 3.66 23.91
C VAL A 207 -23.26 3.09 22.60
N PRO A 208 -23.38 3.92 21.55
CA PRO A 208 -23.81 3.41 20.25
C PRO A 208 -22.73 2.49 19.65
N LYS A 209 -23.17 1.46 18.92
CA LYS A 209 -22.31 0.47 18.24
C LYS A 209 -21.14 1.06 17.44
N GLN A 210 -21.31 2.25 16.86
CA GLN A 210 -20.27 2.91 16.07
C GLN A 210 -19.09 3.34 16.94
N THR A 211 -19.35 3.87 18.14
CA THR A 211 -18.29 4.28 19.07
C THR A 211 -17.43 3.08 19.48
N ILE A 212 -18.03 1.90 19.67
CA ILE A 212 -17.29 0.65 19.94
C ILE A 212 -16.37 0.29 18.77
N TYR A 213 -16.84 0.43 17.53
CA TYR A 213 -16.03 0.15 16.34
C TYR A 213 -14.88 1.16 16.17
N ASP A 214 -15.14 2.43 16.43
CA ASP A 214 -14.14 3.49 16.36
C ASP A 214 -13.04 3.25 17.40
N ILE A 215 -13.40 2.92 18.64
CA ILE A 215 -12.45 2.57 19.71
C ILE A 215 -11.63 1.34 19.32
N ALA A 216 -12.29 0.27 18.85
CA ALA A 216 -11.58 -0.93 18.42
C ALA A 216 -10.59 -0.65 17.28
N TYR A 217 -10.89 0.32 16.40
CA TYR A 217 -10.01 0.74 15.32
C TYR A 217 -8.86 1.62 15.81
N GLU A 218 -9.13 2.62 16.66
CA GLU A 218 -8.11 3.52 17.21
C GLU A 218 -7.04 2.75 17.98
N TYR A 219 -7.46 1.82 18.84
CA TYR A 219 -6.57 1.03 19.68
C TYR A 219 -6.12 -0.28 19.01
N GLN A 220 -6.49 -0.52 17.74
CA GLN A 220 -6.18 -1.74 16.98
C GLN A 220 -6.46 -3.02 17.77
N ILE A 221 -7.63 -3.07 18.43
CA ILE A 221 -8.01 -4.17 19.33
C ILE A 221 -8.23 -5.44 18.52
N ALA A 222 -7.70 -6.55 19.02
CA ALA A 222 -7.90 -7.86 18.46
C ALA A 222 -9.40 -8.20 18.40
N LYS A 223 -9.84 -8.70 17.24
CA LYS A 223 -11.23 -9.09 17.01
C LYS A 223 -11.34 -10.53 16.54
N LYS A 224 -12.27 -11.26 17.14
CA LYS A 224 -12.66 -12.61 16.73
C LYS A 224 -14.08 -12.56 16.17
N LYS A 225 -14.33 -13.26 15.07
CA LYS A 225 -15.69 -13.46 14.57
C LYS A 225 -16.21 -14.81 15.05
N GLN A 226 -17.34 -14.82 15.74
CA GLN A 226 -18.12 -16.02 15.99
C GLN A 226 -19.46 -15.86 15.28
N GLY A 227 -19.59 -16.47 14.09
CA GLY A 227 -20.75 -16.29 13.22
C GLY A 227 -20.92 -14.84 12.75
N VAL A 228 -22.07 -14.25 13.05
CA VAL A 228 -22.41 -12.84 12.72
C VAL A 228 -21.83 -11.87 13.76
N LYS A 229 -21.66 -12.32 15.01
CA LYS A 229 -21.22 -11.47 16.12
C LYS A 229 -19.70 -11.27 16.07
N SER A 230 -19.29 -10.03 16.29
CA SER A 230 -17.88 -9.67 16.47
C SER A 230 -17.60 -9.56 17.96
N LEU A 231 -16.56 -10.25 18.39
CA LEU A 231 -16.07 -10.26 19.76
C LEU A 231 -14.75 -9.52 19.82
N TYR A 232 -14.56 -8.75 20.88
CA TYR A 232 -13.34 -8.01 21.17
C TYR A 232 -12.71 -8.54 22.45
N ASP A 233 -11.40 -8.34 22.60
CA ASP A 233 -10.72 -8.58 23.87
C ASP A 233 -11.32 -7.67 24.95
N LYS A 234 -11.90 -8.28 25.99
CA LYS A 234 -12.58 -7.60 27.08
C LYS A 234 -11.63 -6.68 27.85
N GLN A 235 -10.40 -7.12 28.11
CA GLN A 235 -9.46 -6.31 28.89
C GLN A 235 -8.93 -5.13 28.09
N ALA A 236 -8.59 -5.36 26.82
CA ALA A 236 -8.11 -4.30 25.95
C ALA A 236 -9.19 -3.25 25.67
N ILE A 237 -10.44 -3.68 25.46
CA ILE A 237 -11.53 -2.75 25.18
C ILE A 237 -11.94 -1.96 26.41
N VAL A 238 -11.98 -2.57 27.61
CA VAL A 238 -12.22 -1.85 28.86
C VAL A 238 -11.13 -0.81 29.11
N ARG A 239 -9.85 -1.17 28.94
CA ARG A 239 -8.74 -0.20 29.04
C ARG A 239 -8.85 0.93 28.02
N ALA A 240 -9.28 0.62 26.80
CA ALA A 240 -9.50 1.62 25.75
C ALA A 240 -10.69 2.53 26.03
N PHE A 241 -11.73 2.02 26.67
CA PHE A 241 -12.86 2.82 27.17
C PHE A 241 -12.40 3.73 28.31
N GLU A 242 -11.66 3.22 29.30
CA GLU A 242 -11.11 3.99 30.40
C GLU A 242 -10.18 5.11 29.90
N SER A 243 -9.26 4.83 28.98
CA SER A 243 -8.38 5.85 28.40
C SER A 243 -9.11 6.89 27.55
N ARG A 244 -10.28 6.54 26.99
CA ARG A 244 -11.16 7.49 26.27
C ARG A 244 -11.99 8.32 27.25
N SER A 245 -12.46 7.73 28.35
CA SER A 245 -13.22 8.40 29.42
C SER A 245 -12.36 9.35 30.25
N ILE A 246 -11.04 9.18 30.27
CA ILE A 246 -10.09 10.12 30.89
C ILE A 246 -9.92 11.42 30.05
N GLY A 247 -10.56 11.51 28.87
CA GLY A 247 -10.56 12.70 28.02
C GLY A 247 -11.84 13.53 28.14
N ASP A 248 -12.03 14.24 29.26
CA ASP A 248 -12.96 15.38 29.39
C ASP A 248 -12.52 16.58 28.51
N ASP A 249 -12.31 16.35 27.21
CA ASP A 249 -12.16 17.43 26.23
C ASP A 249 -13.48 18.21 26.05
N LYS A 250 -14.62 17.64 26.46
CA LYS A 250 -15.91 18.35 26.51
C LYS A 250 -15.92 19.45 27.57
N ASP A 251 -15.19 19.28 28.67
CA ASP A 251 -15.13 20.29 29.72
C ASP A 251 -14.17 21.42 29.38
N LEU A 252 -13.10 21.14 28.62
CA LEU A 252 -12.08 22.13 28.27
C LEU A 252 -12.32 22.85 26.95
N TYR A 253 -13.14 22.32 26.04
CA TYR A 253 -13.35 22.91 24.71
C TYR A 253 -14.84 23.17 24.41
N TYR A 254 -15.14 24.31 23.78
CA TYR A 254 -16.43 24.60 23.15
C TYR A 254 -16.46 24.07 21.71
N THR A 255 -17.58 23.46 21.34
CA THR A 255 -17.94 23.35 19.92
C THR A 255 -18.37 24.72 19.37
N ALA A 256 -18.26 24.89 18.06
CA ALA A 256 -18.68 26.14 17.41
C ALA A 256 -20.16 26.49 17.67
N HIS A 257 -21.04 25.50 17.90
CA HIS A 257 -22.45 25.72 18.21
C HIS A 257 -22.66 26.19 19.66
N GLU A 258 -22.02 25.55 20.63
CA GLU A 258 -22.07 25.99 22.04
C GLU A 258 -21.52 27.41 22.22
N ALA A 259 -20.48 27.78 21.45
CA ALA A 259 -19.96 29.14 21.42
C ALA A 259 -20.97 30.16 20.82
N MET A 260 -21.82 29.73 19.86
CA MET A 260 -22.88 30.58 19.31
C MET A 260 -23.96 30.85 20.36
N GLU A 261 -24.38 29.82 21.09
CA GLU A 261 -25.40 29.92 22.13
C GLU A 261 -24.93 30.78 23.31
N LYS A 262 -23.67 30.62 23.75
CA LYS A 262 -23.13 31.36 24.89
C LYS A 262 -22.90 32.85 24.60
N TYR A 263 -22.41 33.19 23.40
CA TYR A 263 -22.02 34.58 23.05
C TYR A 263 -22.99 35.29 22.12
N GLY A 264 -24.04 34.63 21.64
CA GLY A 264 -25.00 35.21 20.69
C GLY A 264 -24.38 35.60 19.34
N LEU A 265 -23.25 35.00 18.97
CA LEU A 265 -22.53 35.30 17.73
C LEU A 265 -22.88 34.29 16.62
N SER A 266 -22.80 34.72 15.37
CA SER A 266 -22.91 33.81 14.22
C SER A 266 -21.67 32.92 14.07
N TYR A 267 -21.85 31.73 13.48
CA TYR A 267 -20.75 30.81 13.18
C TYR A 267 -19.57 31.48 12.46
N ASN A 268 -19.87 32.37 11.50
CA ASN A 268 -18.85 33.09 10.73
C ASN A 268 -18.08 34.10 11.59
N GLN A 269 -18.71 34.72 12.59
CA GLN A 269 -18.03 35.62 13.52
C GLN A 269 -17.08 34.83 14.43
N ILE A 270 -17.55 33.72 14.99
CA ILE A 270 -16.73 32.83 15.82
C ILE A 270 -15.54 32.27 15.02
N SER A 271 -15.78 31.78 13.80
CA SER A 271 -14.73 31.30 12.89
C SER A 271 -13.68 32.37 12.57
N LYS A 272 -14.11 33.62 12.36
CA LYS A 272 -13.21 34.76 12.14
C LYS A 272 -12.39 35.08 13.38
N ILE A 273 -12.98 35.07 14.58
CA ILE A 273 -12.27 35.31 15.85
C ILE A 273 -11.20 34.23 16.06
N ILE A 274 -11.57 32.96 15.92
CA ILE A 274 -10.64 31.82 16.03
C ILE A 274 -9.48 31.97 15.03
N SER A 275 -9.76 32.40 13.80
CA SER A 275 -8.73 32.52 12.75
C SER A 275 -7.86 33.77 12.90
N ARG A 276 -8.45 34.90 13.34
CA ARG A 276 -7.77 36.20 13.49
C ARG A 276 -6.84 36.22 14.70
N TYR A 277 -7.31 35.70 15.83
CA TYR A 277 -6.56 35.67 17.10
C TYR A 277 -5.79 34.36 17.32
N LYS A 278 -5.82 33.45 16.34
CA LYS A 278 -5.12 32.16 16.38
C LYS A 278 -5.38 31.38 17.68
N LEU A 279 -6.63 31.38 18.14
CA LEU A 279 -7.02 30.67 19.36
C LEU A 279 -6.69 29.17 19.26
N PRO A 280 -6.26 28.53 20.37
CA PRO A 280 -5.97 27.11 20.40
C PRO A 280 -7.22 26.32 20.03
N LYS A 281 -7.12 25.56 18.93
CA LYS A 281 -8.23 24.80 18.35
C LYS A 281 -7.84 23.38 18.01
N LYS A 282 -8.74 22.44 18.27
CA LYS A 282 -8.61 21.02 17.93
C LYS A 282 -9.60 20.70 16.79
N LYS A 283 -9.14 20.04 15.74
CA LYS A 283 -10.02 19.54 14.67
C LYS A 283 -10.38 18.09 14.98
N VAL A 284 -11.66 17.84 15.26
CA VAL A 284 -12.20 16.48 15.46
C VAL A 284 -13.21 16.24 14.35
N GLY A 285 -12.80 15.50 13.32
CA GLY A 285 -13.60 15.27 12.11
C GLY A 285 -13.91 16.57 11.36
N ARG A 286 -15.19 16.84 11.10
CA ARG A 286 -15.67 18.06 10.43
C ARG A 286 -15.78 19.26 11.37
N HIS A 287 -15.72 19.03 12.69
CA HIS A 287 -15.98 20.06 13.69
C HIS A 287 -14.67 20.67 14.22
N VAL A 288 -14.71 21.98 14.46
CA VAL A 288 -13.62 22.73 15.09
C VAL A 288 -14.01 22.98 16.54
N TRP A 289 -13.16 22.55 17.46
CA TRP A 289 -13.29 22.71 18.90
C TRP A 289 -12.30 23.79 19.36
N VAL A 290 -12.75 24.69 20.21
CA VAL A 290 -11.98 25.86 20.68
C VAL A 290 -11.87 25.80 22.19
N LEU A 291 -10.69 26.08 22.75
CA LEU A 291 -10.50 26.04 24.21
C LEU A 291 -11.42 27.06 24.90
N LYS A 292 -12.19 26.63 25.93
CA LYS A 292 -13.15 27.48 26.63
C LYS A 292 -12.49 28.69 27.26
N THR A 293 -11.42 28.48 28.02
CA THR A 293 -10.66 29.54 28.70
C THR A 293 -10.19 30.62 27.72
N ALA A 294 -9.55 30.22 26.63
CA ALA A 294 -9.02 31.16 25.64
C ALA A 294 -10.12 31.93 24.89
N LEU A 295 -11.31 31.34 24.70
CA LEU A 295 -12.44 32.04 24.09
C LEU A 295 -13.10 33.00 25.09
N ASP A 296 -13.24 32.59 26.34
CA ASP A 296 -13.81 33.37 27.44
C ASP A 296 -12.95 34.61 27.75
N ASP A 297 -11.62 34.44 27.83
CA ASP A 297 -10.67 35.53 28.07
C ASP A 297 -10.74 36.60 26.96
N HIS A 298 -10.86 36.16 25.70
CA HIS A 298 -10.97 37.07 24.56
C HIS A 298 -12.32 37.83 24.55
N MET A 299 -13.38 37.21 25.07
CA MET A 299 -14.72 37.82 25.11
C MET A 299 -14.96 38.66 26.38
N SER A 300 -14.05 38.58 27.35
CA SER A 300 -14.12 39.39 28.57
C SER A 300 -13.87 40.87 28.26
N PRO A 301 -14.64 41.80 28.85
CA PRO A 301 -14.46 43.23 28.60
C PRO A 301 -13.08 43.70 29.07
N PRO A 302 -12.44 44.66 28.39
CA PRO A 302 -11.13 45.17 28.78
C PRO A 302 -11.23 45.87 30.15
N SER A 303 -10.54 45.33 31.16
CA SER A 303 -10.39 45.97 32.47
C SER A 303 -9.33 47.07 32.38
N ILE A 304 -9.69 48.31 32.66
CA ILE A 304 -8.73 49.40 32.86
C ILE A 304 -8.35 49.38 34.34
N PRO A 305 -7.07 49.16 34.71
CA PRO A 305 -6.66 49.27 36.11
C PRO A 305 -6.83 50.72 36.58
N SER A 306 -7.47 50.88 37.74
CA SER A 306 -7.71 52.15 38.44
C SER A 306 -6.44 52.76 38.99
#